data_AF-A0A7L4YVL7-F1
#
_entry.id   AF-A0A7L4YVL7-F1
#
_cell.length_a   1.000
_cell.length_b   1.000
_cell.length_c   1.000
_cell.angle_alpha   90.00
_cell.angle_beta   90.00
_cell.angle_gamma   90.00
#
_symmetry.space_group_name_H-M   'P 1'
#
loop_
_entity.id
_entity.type
_entity.pdbx_description
1 polymer ?
#
loop_
_entity_poly.entity_id
_entity_poly.type
_entity_poly.pdbx_seq_one_letter_code
_entity_poly.pdbx_strand_id
1 'polypeptide(L)'
;MPAQSALIALGLDGDRPVAASTAWLAAVPTGAALAPAKLDRMGSPAGKIAGRPVTVGQLFTMSAAGARHTYVMTADGVTQVSATEAALLAARPGAPATREVSVTDIASAKVSAHHSLDSGAPDVLGAPAVDTSGQAVCLRESTQGARLSAAVVVESGAAATGRQRVLVPPSHGVYAVDQREVAARVANPHTFLITDQGIVYPLGSSAAQSLGIDSGTATALPESLLVALPHGPVLDRSVAALTVKAGQDGATASPSADSHQAQGTSDSGRTTGEAPVPAVSADPSPTGSAARVG
;
A
#
# COMPACT_ATOMS: atom_id res chain seq x y z
N MET A 1 -3.57 14.12 -11.72
CA MET A 1 -4.56 14.90 -10.95
C MET A 1 -5.86 14.87 -11.73
N PRO A 2 -7.00 14.50 -11.12
CA PRO A 2 -8.31 14.64 -11.76
C PRO A 2 -8.53 16.10 -12.19
N ALA A 3 -9.33 16.33 -13.23
CA ALA A 3 -9.74 17.69 -13.57
C ALA A 3 -10.63 18.26 -12.45
N GLN A 4 -10.52 19.56 -12.14
CA GLN A 4 -11.32 20.21 -11.09
C GLN A 4 -12.83 19.99 -11.28
N SER A 5 -13.30 19.98 -12.53
CA SER A 5 -14.70 19.69 -12.86
C SER A 5 -15.15 18.30 -12.42
N ALA A 6 -14.26 17.30 -12.45
CA ALA A 6 -14.57 15.96 -11.97
C ALA A 6 -14.69 15.92 -10.44
N LEU A 7 -13.84 16.65 -9.72
CA LEU A 7 -13.94 16.75 -8.26
C LEU A 7 -15.27 17.40 -7.85
N ILE A 8 -15.64 18.51 -8.48
CA ILE A 8 -16.93 19.19 -8.23
C ILE A 8 -18.11 18.26 -8.58
N ALA A 9 -18.05 17.58 -9.73
CA ALA A 9 -19.11 16.65 -10.16
C ALA A 9 -19.38 15.56 -9.12
N LEU A 10 -18.32 15.09 -8.48
CA LEU A 10 -18.36 14.02 -7.49
C LEU A 10 -18.59 14.54 -6.06
N GLY A 11 -18.69 15.86 -5.86
CA GLY A 11 -18.84 16.48 -4.55
C GLY A 11 -17.58 16.44 -3.68
N LEU A 12 -16.42 16.23 -4.29
CA LEU A 12 -15.11 16.10 -3.62
C LEU A 12 -14.32 17.41 -3.60
N ASP A 13 -14.92 18.52 -4.05
CA ASP A 13 -14.27 19.83 -4.13
C ASP A 13 -14.11 20.52 -2.78
N GLY A 14 -14.90 20.12 -1.77
CA GLY A 14 -14.78 20.56 -0.38
C GLY A 14 -13.94 19.63 0.51
N ASP A 15 -13.59 18.44 0.03
CA ASP A 15 -12.90 17.44 0.84
C ASP A 15 -11.42 17.75 0.99
N ARG A 16 -10.89 17.49 2.18
CA ARG A 16 -9.46 17.64 2.46
C ARG A 16 -8.73 16.35 2.12
N PRO A 17 -7.79 16.33 1.15
CA PRO A 17 -7.01 15.15 0.86
C PRO A 17 -6.19 14.71 2.06
N VAL A 18 -6.17 13.40 2.32
CA VAL A 18 -5.25 12.80 3.29
C VAL A 18 -3.88 12.65 2.64
N ALA A 19 -2.83 13.14 3.30
CA ALA A 19 -1.47 12.99 2.81
C ALA A 19 -1.06 11.51 2.87
N ALA A 20 -0.64 10.96 1.73
CA ALA A 20 -0.14 9.59 1.61
C ALA A 20 1.33 9.60 1.15
N SER A 21 2.11 8.63 1.62
CA SER A 21 3.48 8.47 1.15
C SER A 21 3.52 7.94 -0.28
N THR A 22 4.58 8.26 -1.02
CA THR A 22 4.78 7.73 -2.38
C THR A 22 4.82 6.20 -2.41
N ALA A 23 5.43 5.58 -1.39
CA ALA A 23 5.49 4.13 -1.27
C ALA A 23 4.10 3.51 -1.09
N TRP A 24 3.24 4.12 -0.27
CA TRP A 24 1.86 3.66 -0.10
C TRP A 24 1.06 3.81 -1.39
N LEU A 25 1.14 4.98 -2.05
CA LEU A 25 0.44 5.22 -3.32
C LEU A 25 0.90 4.26 -4.44
N ALA A 26 2.18 3.87 -4.44
CA ALA A 26 2.70 2.90 -5.39
C ALA A 26 2.23 1.45 -5.13
N ALA A 27 1.86 1.14 -3.89
CA ALA A 27 1.36 -0.18 -3.50
C ALA A 27 -0.15 -0.35 -3.76
N VAL A 28 -0.92 0.75 -3.71
CA VAL A 28 -2.36 0.70 -3.98
C VAL A 28 -2.63 0.45 -5.46
N PRO A 29 -3.42 -0.57 -5.83
CA PRO A 29 -3.78 -0.82 -7.22
C PRO A 29 -4.44 0.41 -7.86
N THR A 30 -3.95 0.81 -9.03
CA THR A 30 -4.55 1.91 -9.79
C THR A 30 -5.82 1.43 -10.47
N GLY A 31 -6.96 2.02 -10.10
CA GLY A 31 -8.25 1.79 -10.74
C GLY A 31 -8.42 2.56 -12.05
N ALA A 32 -9.58 2.38 -12.67
CA ALA A 32 -9.98 3.18 -13.83
C ALA A 32 -9.98 4.68 -13.47
N ALA A 33 -9.60 5.52 -14.43
CA ALA A 33 -9.63 6.96 -14.22
C ALA A 33 -11.07 7.43 -14.01
N LEU A 34 -11.30 8.23 -12.97
CA LEU A 34 -12.56 8.95 -12.77
C LEU A 34 -12.62 10.12 -13.75
N ALA A 35 -13.00 9.80 -14.98
CA ALA A 35 -13.17 10.74 -16.07
C ALA A 35 -14.45 10.40 -16.85
N PRO A 36 -15.11 11.39 -17.46
CA PRO A 36 -16.27 11.13 -18.30
C PRO A 36 -15.89 10.18 -19.43
N ALA A 37 -16.79 9.25 -19.74
CA ALA A 37 -16.67 8.37 -20.87
C ALA A 37 -16.51 9.16 -22.17
N LYS A 38 -15.66 8.62 -23.06
CA LYS A 38 -15.50 9.14 -24.41
C LYS A 38 -16.65 8.62 -25.26
N LEU A 39 -17.53 9.52 -25.72
CA LEU A 39 -18.57 9.18 -26.69
C LEU A 39 -18.13 9.61 -28.09
N ASP A 40 -18.27 8.70 -29.04
CA ASP A 40 -17.99 9.00 -30.44
C ASP A 40 -18.95 10.05 -30.99
N ARG A 41 -18.44 10.94 -31.85
CA ARG A 41 -19.23 12.02 -32.46
C ARG A 41 -19.90 12.95 -31.44
N MET A 42 -19.27 13.18 -30.29
CA MET A 42 -19.73 14.11 -29.25
C MET A 42 -20.26 15.42 -29.83
N GLY A 43 -21.42 15.89 -29.35
CA GLY A 43 -22.04 17.14 -29.80
C GLY A 43 -22.70 17.08 -31.18
N SER A 44 -22.50 16.01 -31.95
CA SER A 44 -23.15 15.85 -33.25
C SER A 44 -24.65 15.58 -33.10
N PRO A 45 -25.50 15.97 -34.07
CA PRO A 45 -26.91 15.60 -34.08
C PRO A 45 -27.11 14.07 -34.02
N ALA A 46 -28.01 13.61 -33.15
CA ALA A 46 -28.24 12.19 -32.85
C ALA A 46 -29.72 11.78 -32.90
N GLY A 47 -30.58 12.62 -33.47
CA GLY A 47 -32.01 12.36 -33.64
C GLY A 47 -32.88 13.24 -32.75
N LYS A 48 -33.99 12.68 -32.24
CA LYS A 48 -34.96 13.39 -31.41
C LYS A 48 -35.43 12.52 -30.24
N ILE A 49 -35.69 13.16 -29.09
CA ILE A 49 -36.40 12.57 -27.94
C ILE A 49 -37.47 13.56 -27.48
N ALA A 50 -38.68 13.08 -27.23
CA ALA A 50 -39.85 13.90 -26.91
C ALA A 50 -40.11 14.98 -28.00
N GLY A 51 -39.95 14.61 -29.27
CA GLY A 51 -40.09 15.52 -30.42
C GLY A 51 -38.99 16.58 -30.58
N ARG A 52 -38.05 16.71 -29.62
CA ARG A 52 -36.99 17.74 -29.63
C ARG A 52 -35.66 17.16 -30.14
N PRO A 53 -34.90 17.90 -30.95
CA PRO A 53 -33.58 17.45 -31.41
C PRO A 53 -32.63 17.23 -30.23
N VAL A 54 -31.74 16.26 -30.39
CA VAL A 54 -30.72 15.89 -29.39
C VAL A 54 -29.38 15.68 -30.06
N THR A 55 -28.32 15.90 -29.30
CA THR A 55 -26.94 15.67 -29.71
C THR A 55 -26.33 14.53 -28.92
N VAL A 56 -25.27 13.91 -29.45
CA VAL A 56 -24.48 12.94 -28.71
C VAL A 56 -23.91 13.59 -27.45
N GLY A 57 -24.11 12.94 -26.30
CA GLY A 57 -23.71 13.42 -24.99
C GLY A 57 -24.80 14.16 -24.22
N GLN A 58 -25.99 14.37 -24.80
CA GLN A 58 -27.14 14.91 -24.07
C GLN A 58 -27.59 13.90 -23.00
N LEU A 59 -27.69 14.36 -21.75
CA LEU A 59 -28.20 13.59 -20.63
C LEU A 59 -29.72 13.75 -20.48
N PHE A 60 -30.37 12.67 -20.06
CA PHE A 60 -31.79 12.64 -19.73
C PHE A 60 -31.99 11.98 -18.38
N THR A 61 -32.92 12.51 -17.59
CA THR A 61 -33.38 11.84 -16.36
C THR A 61 -34.85 11.52 -16.45
N MET A 62 -35.24 10.35 -15.95
CA MET A 62 -36.63 9.99 -15.75
C MET A 62 -36.81 9.30 -14.40
N SER A 63 -38.04 9.34 -13.89
CA SER A 63 -38.43 8.63 -12.68
C SER A 63 -39.35 7.48 -13.05
N ALA A 64 -39.02 6.26 -12.61
CA ALA A 64 -39.81 5.06 -12.83
C ALA A 64 -39.83 4.23 -11.55
N ALA A 65 -41.03 3.80 -11.12
CA ALA A 65 -41.21 3.01 -9.90
C ALA A 65 -40.55 3.60 -8.64
N GLY A 66 -40.52 4.94 -8.52
CA GLY A 66 -39.89 5.64 -7.40
C GLY A 66 -38.36 5.77 -7.47
N ALA A 67 -37.72 5.19 -8.49
CA ALA A 67 -36.29 5.33 -8.74
C ALA A 67 -36.00 6.33 -9.86
N ARG A 68 -34.92 7.09 -9.73
CA ARG A 68 -34.42 8.00 -10.77
C ARG A 68 -33.41 7.27 -11.63
N HIS A 69 -33.62 7.30 -12.95
CA HIS A 69 -32.74 6.71 -13.94
C HIS A 69 -32.16 7.81 -14.83
N THR A 70 -30.88 7.66 -15.19
CA THR A 70 -30.19 8.59 -16.08
C THR A 70 -29.72 7.88 -17.34
N TYR A 71 -29.90 8.56 -18.47
CA TYR A 71 -29.54 8.07 -19.80
C TYR A 71 -28.70 9.11 -20.51
N VAL A 72 -27.86 8.67 -21.43
CA VAL A 72 -27.13 9.54 -22.34
C VAL A 72 -27.45 9.16 -23.79
N MET A 73 -27.57 10.16 -24.66
CA MET A 73 -27.63 9.93 -26.10
C MET A 73 -26.24 9.60 -26.63
N THR A 74 -26.08 8.45 -27.25
CA THR A 74 -24.87 8.04 -27.98
C THR A 74 -25.06 8.23 -29.50
N ALA A 75 -24.00 7.97 -30.25
CA ALA A 75 -24.04 7.86 -31.71
C ALA A 75 -25.08 6.85 -32.24
N ASP A 76 -25.37 5.79 -31.46
CA ASP A 76 -26.17 4.65 -31.89
C ASP A 76 -27.54 4.56 -31.22
N GLY A 77 -27.81 5.39 -30.22
CA GLY A 77 -29.07 5.41 -29.47
C GLY A 77 -28.90 5.84 -28.02
N VAL A 78 -29.96 5.77 -27.23
CA VAL A 78 -29.91 6.01 -25.77
C VAL A 78 -29.31 4.81 -25.05
N THR A 79 -28.48 5.09 -24.04
CA THR A 79 -27.94 4.08 -23.13
C THR A 79 -28.05 4.56 -21.69
N GLN A 80 -28.23 3.63 -20.75
CA GLN A 80 -28.27 3.97 -19.33
C GLN A 80 -26.85 4.23 -18.81
N VAL A 81 -26.73 5.16 -17.87
CA VAL A 81 -25.46 5.51 -17.22
C VAL A 81 -25.60 5.46 -15.70
N SER A 82 -24.49 5.20 -15.01
CA SER A 82 -24.42 5.30 -13.55
C SER A 82 -24.55 6.75 -13.09
N ALA A 83 -24.80 6.97 -11.80
CA ALA A 83 -24.91 8.32 -11.25
C ALA A 83 -23.57 9.07 -11.39
N THR A 84 -22.46 8.38 -11.11
CA THR A 84 -21.09 8.88 -11.29
C THR A 84 -20.82 9.29 -12.73
N GLU A 85 -21.13 8.43 -13.70
CA GLU A 85 -20.89 8.72 -15.11
C GLU A 85 -21.75 9.91 -15.59
N ALA A 86 -23.01 9.98 -15.16
CA ALA A 86 -23.87 11.12 -15.45
C ALA A 86 -23.31 12.43 -14.89
N ALA A 87 -22.83 12.43 -13.65
CA ALA A 87 -22.25 13.62 -13.02
C ALA A 87 -20.98 14.08 -13.77
N LEU A 88 -20.10 13.14 -14.09
CA LEU A 88 -18.88 13.42 -14.87
C LEU A 88 -19.21 13.99 -16.25
N LEU A 89 -20.17 13.39 -16.97
CA LEU A 89 -20.61 13.88 -18.29
C LEU A 89 -21.24 15.28 -18.22
N ALA A 90 -22.02 15.56 -17.18
CA ALA A 90 -22.70 16.84 -16.94
C ALA A 90 -21.72 17.97 -16.58
N ALA A 91 -20.61 17.66 -15.90
CA ALA A 91 -19.62 18.65 -15.48
C ALA A 91 -18.62 19.03 -16.58
N ARG A 92 -18.73 18.46 -17.78
CA ARG A 92 -17.84 18.81 -18.89
C ARG A 92 -18.12 20.24 -19.37
N PRO A 93 -17.07 21.00 -19.76
CA PRO A 93 -17.25 22.30 -20.36
C PRO A 93 -18.17 22.22 -21.60
N GLY A 94 -19.21 23.05 -21.64
CA GLY A 94 -20.18 23.08 -22.74
C GLY A 94 -21.16 21.90 -22.77
N ALA A 95 -21.23 21.07 -21.72
CA ALA A 95 -22.25 20.04 -21.61
C ALA A 95 -23.66 20.66 -21.64
N PRO A 96 -24.60 20.10 -22.43
CA PRO A 96 -26.00 20.53 -22.39
C PRO A 96 -26.62 20.25 -21.01
N ALA A 97 -27.56 21.10 -20.60
CA ALA A 97 -28.34 20.85 -19.39
C ALA A 97 -29.08 19.51 -19.47
N THR A 98 -29.05 18.73 -18.39
CA THR A 98 -29.80 17.47 -18.28
C THR A 98 -31.29 17.73 -18.46
N ARG A 99 -31.93 16.92 -19.31
CA ARG A 99 -33.35 17.06 -19.62
C ARG A 99 -34.19 16.03 -18.87
N GLU A 100 -35.25 16.47 -18.22
CA GLU A 100 -36.26 15.57 -17.70
C GLU A 100 -37.18 15.08 -18.84
N VAL A 101 -37.48 13.79 -18.86
CA VAL A 101 -38.29 13.13 -19.88
C VAL A 101 -39.20 12.07 -19.26
N SER A 102 -40.29 11.72 -19.95
CA SER A 102 -41.18 10.65 -19.51
C SER A 102 -40.60 9.28 -19.83
N VAL A 103 -41.11 8.24 -19.15
CA VAL A 103 -40.81 6.84 -19.47
C VAL A 103 -41.13 6.52 -20.93
N THR A 104 -42.25 7.04 -21.43
CA THR A 104 -42.70 6.84 -22.82
C THR A 104 -41.77 7.48 -23.84
N ASP A 105 -41.13 8.62 -23.51
CA ASP A 105 -40.17 9.27 -24.40
C ASP A 105 -38.92 8.43 -24.60
N ILE A 106 -38.41 7.80 -23.53
CA ILE A 106 -37.23 6.93 -23.58
C ILE A 106 -37.59 5.58 -24.20
N ALA A 107 -38.75 5.01 -23.87
CA ALA A 107 -39.21 3.74 -24.46
C ALA A 107 -39.41 3.83 -25.98
N SER A 108 -39.71 5.03 -26.50
CA SER A 108 -39.86 5.28 -27.94
C SER A 108 -38.53 5.62 -28.64
N ALA A 109 -37.44 5.80 -27.89
CA ALA A 109 -36.14 6.12 -28.45
C ALA A 109 -35.41 4.85 -28.92
N LYS A 110 -34.56 4.99 -29.94
CA LYS A 110 -33.65 3.91 -30.34
C LYS A 110 -32.70 3.61 -29.19
N VAL A 111 -32.72 2.38 -28.67
CA VAL A 111 -31.79 1.90 -27.65
C VAL A 111 -30.46 1.54 -28.31
N SER A 112 -29.36 1.94 -27.69
CA SER A 112 -28.03 1.52 -28.16
C SER A 112 -27.86 0.01 -28.00
N ALA A 113 -27.07 -0.62 -28.90
CA ALA A 113 -26.68 -2.02 -28.74
C ALA A 113 -25.90 -2.26 -27.44
N HIS A 114 -25.24 -1.22 -26.93
CA HIS A 114 -24.63 -1.22 -25.61
C HIS A 114 -25.64 -0.72 -24.57
N HIS A 115 -26.18 -1.64 -23.78
CA HIS A 115 -27.22 -1.36 -22.79
C HIS A 115 -26.77 -0.46 -21.63
N SER A 116 -25.46 -0.34 -21.44
CA SER A 116 -24.83 0.53 -20.46
C SER A 116 -23.51 1.05 -20.99
N LEU A 117 -23.16 2.28 -20.59
CA LEU A 117 -21.85 2.83 -20.88
C LEU A 117 -20.84 2.27 -19.88
N ASP A 118 -20.02 1.31 -20.32
CA ASP A 118 -18.95 0.74 -19.50
C ASP A 118 -17.69 1.60 -19.61
N SER A 119 -17.60 2.66 -18.79
CA SER A 119 -16.37 3.44 -18.63
C SER A 119 -15.39 2.81 -17.64
N GLY A 120 -15.76 1.71 -16.99
CA GLY A 120 -15.04 1.14 -15.85
C GLY A 120 -15.05 2.03 -14.60
N ALA A 121 -15.72 3.19 -14.62
CA ALA A 121 -15.83 4.07 -13.46
C ALA A 121 -16.80 3.47 -12.43
N PRO A 122 -16.37 3.25 -11.18
CA PRO A 122 -17.25 2.76 -10.12
C PRO A 122 -18.33 3.79 -9.81
N ASP A 123 -19.49 3.34 -9.33
CA ASP A 123 -20.50 4.26 -8.84
C ASP A 123 -20.15 4.75 -7.44
N VAL A 124 -19.53 5.93 -7.38
CA VAL A 124 -19.01 6.57 -6.16
C VAL A 124 -19.78 7.85 -5.79
N LEU A 125 -20.70 8.30 -6.65
CA LEU A 125 -21.48 9.50 -6.37
C LEU A 125 -22.39 9.28 -5.15
N GLY A 126 -22.24 10.11 -4.13
CA GLY A 126 -22.98 9.98 -2.88
C GLY A 126 -22.52 8.82 -2.00
N ALA A 127 -21.38 8.18 -2.32
CA ALA A 127 -20.75 7.25 -1.40
C ALA A 127 -20.38 8.00 -0.10
N PRO A 128 -20.64 7.42 1.08
CA PRO A 128 -20.30 8.07 2.33
C PRO A 128 -18.80 8.27 2.42
N ALA A 129 -18.38 9.49 2.78
CA ALA A 129 -16.99 9.76 3.11
C ALA A 129 -16.58 8.90 4.32
N VAL A 130 -15.41 8.29 4.24
CA VAL A 130 -14.84 7.55 5.35
C VAL A 130 -14.18 8.55 6.30
N ASP A 131 -14.66 8.62 7.53
CA ASP A 131 -13.97 9.36 8.58
C ASP A 131 -12.65 8.64 8.91
N THR A 132 -11.54 9.35 8.75
CA THR A 132 -10.18 8.86 9.03
C THR A 132 -9.57 9.58 10.22
N SER A 133 -10.34 10.43 10.92
CA SER A 133 -9.85 11.21 12.05
C SER A 133 -9.39 10.30 13.18
N GLY A 134 -8.13 10.47 13.60
CA GLY A 134 -7.53 9.65 14.67
C GLY A 134 -7.27 8.18 14.31
N GLN A 135 -7.41 7.79 13.04
CA GLN A 135 -7.19 6.42 12.58
C GLN A 135 -6.12 6.35 11.47
N ALA A 136 -5.51 5.18 11.30
CA ALA A 136 -4.57 4.93 10.22
C ALA A 136 -5.29 4.39 8.97
N VAL A 137 -4.98 4.94 7.80
CA VAL A 137 -5.39 4.37 6.52
C VAL A 137 -4.34 3.36 6.07
N CYS A 138 -4.70 2.08 6.06
CA CYS A 138 -3.80 0.97 5.78
C CYS A 138 -4.18 0.28 4.47
N LEU A 139 -3.17 -0.26 3.79
CA LEU A 139 -3.38 -1.26 2.74
C LEU A 139 -3.29 -2.64 3.40
N ARG A 140 -4.41 -3.35 3.46
CA ARG A 140 -4.47 -4.71 4.00
C ARG A 140 -4.38 -5.70 2.86
N GLU A 141 -3.31 -6.49 2.87
CA GLU A 141 -3.11 -7.60 1.95
C GLU A 141 -3.50 -8.91 2.64
N SER A 142 -4.29 -9.73 1.96
CA SER A 142 -4.70 -11.04 2.44
C SER A 142 -4.49 -12.08 1.34
N THR A 143 -3.96 -13.23 1.72
CA THR A 143 -3.71 -14.35 0.82
C THR A 143 -4.69 -15.48 1.08
N GLN A 144 -5.36 -15.96 0.02
CA GLN A 144 -6.21 -17.15 0.06
C GLN A 144 -5.69 -18.15 -0.98
N GLY A 145 -4.90 -19.12 -0.52
CA GLY A 145 -4.17 -20.02 -1.41
C GLY A 145 -3.24 -19.23 -2.35
N ALA A 146 -3.39 -19.43 -3.66
CA ALA A 146 -2.62 -18.72 -4.68
C ALA A 146 -3.09 -17.28 -4.97
N ARG A 147 -4.18 -16.80 -4.34
CA ARG A 147 -4.72 -15.46 -4.61
C ARG A 147 -4.27 -14.46 -3.55
N LEU A 148 -3.72 -13.34 -4.00
CA LEU A 148 -3.48 -12.15 -3.20
C LEU A 148 -4.61 -11.15 -3.46
N SER A 149 -5.25 -10.67 -2.40
CA SER A 149 -6.23 -9.59 -2.46
C SER A 149 -5.77 -8.43 -1.57
N ALA A 150 -6.00 -7.21 -2.02
CA ALA A 150 -5.67 -6.00 -1.27
C ALA A 150 -6.93 -5.17 -1.05
N ALA A 151 -7.06 -4.55 0.12
CA ALA A 151 -8.13 -3.63 0.45
C ALA A 151 -7.57 -2.42 1.21
N VAL A 152 -8.06 -1.23 0.90
CA VAL A 152 -7.82 -0.06 1.75
C VAL A 152 -8.75 -0.17 2.96
N VAL A 153 -8.18 -0.07 4.16
CA VAL A 153 -8.89 -0.20 5.43
C VAL A 153 -8.52 0.94 6.37
N VAL A 154 -9.38 1.20 7.35
CA VAL A 154 -9.11 2.14 8.43
C VAL A 154 -8.95 1.36 9.72
N GLU A 155 -7.81 1.53 10.38
CA GLU A 155 -7.40 0.73 11.55
C GLU A 155 -7.10 1.65 12.74
N SER A 156 -7.48 1.21 13.94
CA SER A 156 -7.28 1.93 15.21
C SER A 156 -6.19 1.29 16.08
N GLY A 157 -5.20 0.64 15.46
CA GLY A 157 -4.14 -0.12 16.13
C GLY A 157 -2.80 0.60 16.21
N ALA A 158 -1.85 -0.03 16.90
CA ALA A 158 -0.46 0.39 16.87
C ALA A 158 0.10 0.19 15.46
N ALA A 159 0.74 1.22 14.91
CA ALA A 159 1.47 1.15 13.66
C ALA A 159 2.98 1.24 13.94
N ALA A 160 3.77 0.47 13.19
CA ALA A 160 5.21 0.61 13.21
C ALA A 160 5.59 1.99 12.63
N THR A 161 6.40 2.76 13.35
CA THR A 161 6.83 4.10 12.92
C THR A 161 8.35 4.28 13.05
N GLY A 162 8.92 5.13 12.21
CA GLY A 162 10.34 5.46 12.25
C GLY A 162 11.24 4.28 11.88
N ARG A 163 12.08 3.83 12.83
CA ARG A 163 13.06 2.76 12.60
C ARG A 163 12.44 1.37 12.52
N GLN A 164 11.31 1.16 13.19
CA GLN A 164 10.59 -0.09 13.15
C GLN A 164 9.67 -0.09 11.94
N ARG A 165 9.89 -1.00 10.99
CA ARG A 165 9.13 -1.09 9.73
C ARG A 165 7.99 -2.09 9.78
N VAL A 166 8.04 -3.04 10.71
CA VAL A 166 7.05 -4.08 10.90
C VAL A 166 6.75 -4.26 12.38
N LEU A 167 5.49 -4.52 12.67
CA LEU A 167 5.02 -4.95 13.98
C LEU A 167 4.71 -6.44 13.89
N VAL A 168 5.55 -7.27 14.48
CA VAL A 168 5.23 -8.66 14.82
C VAL A 168 5.07 -8.70 16.33
N PRO A 169 4.00 -9.31 16.89
CA PRO A 169 3.80 -9.38 18.33
C PRO A 169 5.05 -9.95 19.05
N PRO A 170 5.42 -9.43 20.23
CA PRO A 170 6.57 -9.92 20.96
C PRO A 170 6.52 -11.43 21.16
N SER A 171 7.68 -12.11 21.06
CA SER A 171 7.77 -13.57 21.18
C SER A 171 6.97 -14.35 20.14
N HIS A 172 6.57 -13.71 19.03
CA HIS A 172 5.99 -14.38 17.87
C HIS A 172 6.93 -14.29 16.67
N GLY A 173 6.68 -15.13 15.68
CA GLY A 173 7.35 -15.07 14.38
C GLY A 173 6.39 -15.50 13.27
N VAL A 174 6.74 -15.15 12.04
CA VAL A 174 5.98 -15.54 10.84
C VAL A 174 6.81 -16.55 10.05
N TYR A 175 6.30 -17.77 9.93
CA TYR A 175 6.79 -18.73 8.96
C TYR A 175 6.17 -18.41 7.60
N ALA A 176 6.99 -18.00 6.64
CA ALA A 176 6.53 -17.40 5.39
C ALA A 176 7.08 -18.11 4.15
N VAL A 177 6.34 -17.97 3.04
CA VAL A 177 6.76 -18.34 1.68
C VAL A 177 6.46 -17.20 0.72
N ASP A 178 7.14 -17.14 -0.41
CA ASP A 178 6.80 -16.18 -1.47
C ASP A 178 5.46 -16.59 -2.13
N GLN A 179 4.50 -15.68 -2.09
CA GLN A 179 3.20 -15.81 -2.75
C GLN A 179 3.33 -16.12 -4.25
N ARG A 180 4.35 -15.59 -4.93
CA ARG A 180 4.57 -15.83 -6.37
C ARG A 180 4.91 -17.29 -6.63
N GLU A 181 5.72 -17.90 -5.79
CA GLU A 181 6.11 -19.31 -5.91
C GLU A 181 4.96 -20.25 -5.58
N VAL A 182 4.15 -19.89 -4.58
CA VAL A 182 2.88 -20.58 -4.29
C VAL A 182 1.94 -20.50 -5.50
N ALA A 183 1.78 -19.31 -6.10
CA ALA A 183 0.94 -19.13 -7.29
C ALA A 183 1.47 -19.90 -8.51
N ALA A 184 2.78 -19.97 -8.68
CA ALA A 184 3.46 -20.72 -9.73
C ALA A 184 3.53 -22.24 -9.46
N ARG A 185 3.04 -22.70 -8.30
CA ARG A 185 3.08 -24.11 -7.86
C ARG A 185 4.50 -24.69 -7.88
N VAL A 186 5.47 -23.91 -7.42
CA VAL A 186 6.85 -24.37 -7.24
C VAL A 186 6.83 -25.53 -6.23
N ALA A 187 7.49 -26.64 -6.56
CA ALA A 187 7.46 -27.85 -5.74
C ALA A 187 8.11 -27.66 -4.36
N ASN A 188 9.17 -26.84 -4.29
CA ASN A 188 9.89 -26.51 -3.07
C ASN A 188 10.07 -24.98 -3.01
N PRO A 189 9.04 -24.22 -2.58
CA PRO A 189 9.17 -22.78 -2.49
C PRO A 189 10.17 -22.40 -1.41
N HIS A 190 10.83 -21.26 -1.58
CA HIS A 190 11.70 -20.67 -0.59
C HIS A 190 10.88 -20.32 0.65
N THR A 191 11.41 -20.73 1.81
CA THR A 191 10.78 -20.51 3.10
C THR A 191 11.62 -19.54 3.92
N PHE A 192 10.93 -18.74 4.72
CA PHE A 192 11.53 -17.68 5.53
C PHE A 192 10.96 -17.71 6.94
N LEU A 193 11.78 -17.34 7.92
CA LEU A 193 11.33 -17.01 9.26
C LEU A 193 11.48 -15.52 9.48
N ILE A 194 10.38 -14.85 9.84
CA ILE A 194 10.36 -13.43 10.20
C ILE A 194 10.22 -13.34 11.72
N THR A 195 11.17 -12.70 12.39
CA THR A 195 11.18 -12.59 13.86
C THR A 195 10.29 -11.43 14.35
N ASP A 196 10.07 -11.34 15.66
CA ASP A 196 9.41 -10.21 16.31
C ASP A 196 10.14 -8.86 16.10
N GLN A 197 11.43 -8.92 15.78
CA GLN A 197 12.25 -7.77 15.36
C GLN A 197 12.04 -7.36 13.90
N GLY A 198 11.24 -8.12 13.13
CA GLY A 198 10.98 -7.85 11.72
C GLY A 198 12.15 -8.17 10.78
N ILE A 199 13.06 -9.05 11.20
CA ILE A 199 14.19 -9.52 10.37
C ILE A 199 13.79 -10.81 9.66
N VAL A 200 14.03 -10.87 8.35
CA VAL A 200 13.75 -12.03 7.49
C VAL A 200 14.97 -12.93 7.42
N TYR A 201 14.81 -14.20 7.78
CA TYR A 201 15.85 -15.21 7.70
C TYR A 201 15.44 -16.31 6.70
N PRO A 202 16.17 -16.49 5.58
CA PRO A 202 15.93 -17.60 4.68
C PRO A 202 16.22 -18.93 5.37
N LEU A 203 15.39 -19.94 5.14
CA LEU A 203 15.52 -21.26 5.76
C LEU A 203 16.12 -22.27 4.77
N GLY A 204 17.13 -22.99 5.23
CA GLY A 204 17.63 -24.19 4.55
C GLY A 204 16.63 -25.35 4.60
N SER A 205 16.86 -26.37 3.79
CA SER A 205 15.91 -27.49 3.56
C SER A 205 15.49 -28.26 4.82
N SER A 206 16.32 -28.26 5.87
CA SER A 206 16.06 -28.95 7.14
C SER A 206 15.85 -28.01 8.34
N ALA A 207 15.87 -26.69 8.09
CA ALA A 207 15.90 -25.68 9.14
C ALA A 207 14.55 -25.58 9.87
N ALA A 208 13.43 -25.58 9.14
CA ALA A 208 12.10 -25.50 9.73
C ALA A 208 11.85 -26.60 10.77
N GLN A 209 12.14 -27.86 10.41
CA GLN A 209 12.03 -29.00 11.32
C GLN A 209 13.00 -28.89 12.51
N SER A 210 14.23 -28.43 12.29
CA SER A 210 15.20 -28.25 13.37
C SER A 210 14.80 -27.15 14.36
N LEU A 211 13.98 -26.18 13.91
CA LEU A 211 13.44 -25.09 14.71
C LEU A 211 12.08 -25.43 15.35
N GLY A 212 11.56 -26.65 15.17
CA GLY A 212 10.26 -27.06 15.70
C GLY A 212 9.05 -26.47 14.95
N ILE A 213 9.24 -26.02 13.71
CA ILE A 213 8.17 -25.52 12.84
C ILE A 213 7.53 -26.73 12.17
N ASP A 214 6.74 -27.49 12.94
CA ASP A 214 6.44 -28.88 12.60
C ASP A 214 5.12 -29.09 11.85
N SER A 215 4.31 -28.05 11.65
CA SER A 215 2.96 -28.20 11.07
C SER A 215 2.25 -26.90 10.69
N GLY A 216 2.91 -25.75 10.78
CA GLY A 216 2.30 -24.48 10.38
C GLY A 216 2.20 -24.37 8.86
N THR A 217 1.00 -24.09 8.33
CA THR A 217 0.88 -23.62 6.94
C THR A 217 1.69 -22.33 6.82
N ALA A 218 2.70 -22.34 5.96
CA ALA A 218 3.46 -21.13 5.70
C ALA A 218 2.52 -20.01 5.24
N THR A 219 2.69 -18.83 5.83
CA THR A 219 1.97 -17.64 5.39
C THR A 219 2.58 -17.17 4.10
N ALA A 220 1.80 -17.18 3.02
CA ALA A 220 2.27 -16.66 1.76
C ALA A 220 2.29 -15.13 1.83
N LEU A 221 3.43 -14.53 1.54
CA LEU A 221 3.63 -13.08 1.62
C LEU A 221 4.07 -12.54 0.25
N PRO A 222 3.71 -11.29 -0.10
CA PRO A 222 4.21 -10.64 -1.29
C PRO A 222 5.74 -10.53 -1.26
N GLU A 223 6.40 -10.80 -2.40
CA GLU A 223 7.84 -10.64 -2.57
C GLU A 223 8.31 -9.22 -2.20
N SER A 224 7.53 -8.20 -2.54
CA SER A 224 7.82 -6.79 -2.22
C SER A 224 7.96 -6.55 -0.72
N LEU A 225 7.17 -7.24 0.11
CA LEU A 225 7.29 -7.19 1.56
C LEU A 225 8.56 -7.91 2.01
N LEU A 226 8.80 -9.14 1.53
CA LEU A 226 9.96 -9.93 1.93
C LEU A 226 11.28 -9.19 1.65
N VAL A 227 11.40 -8.52 0.50
CA VAL A 227 12.59 -7.76 0.08
C VAL A 227 12.72 -6.42 0.83
N ALA A 228 11.61 -5.82 1.28
CA ALA A 228 11.64 -4.54 1.99
C ALA A 228 12.16 -4.65 3.43
N LEU A 229 12.16 -5.85 4.01
CA LEU A 229 12.59 -6.10 5.37
C LEU A 229 14.10 -6.32 5.47
N PRO A 230 14.72 -6.01 6.62
CA PRO A 230 16.11 -6.40 6.87
C PRO A 230 16.28 -7.92 6.75
N HIS A 231 17.32 -8.33 6.03
CA HIS A 231 17.67 -9.75 5.89
C HIS A 231 18.75 -10.16 6.89
N GLY A 232 18.50 -11.25 7.59
CA GLY A 232 19.49 -11.98 8.36
C GLY A 232 20.22 -13.03 7.52
N PRO A 233 21.20 -13.74 8.11
CA PRO A 233 21.83 -14.89 7.47
C PRO A 233 20.84 -16.02 7.17
N VAL A 234 21.22 -16.91 6.26
CA VAL A 234 20.48 -18.16 6.04
C VAL A 234 20.59 -19.02 7.29
N LEU A 235 19.44 -19.50 7.79
CA LEU A 235 19.38 -20.48 8.86
C LEU A 235 19.48 -21.86 8.23
N ASP A 236 20.65 -22.46 8.33
CA ASP A 236 20.92 -23.81 7.85
C ASP A 236 21.90 -24.53 8.79
N ARG A 237 21.73 -25.84 8.94
CA ARG A 237 22.55 -26.65 9.85
C ARG A 237 24.02 -26.65 9.44
N SER A 238 24.32 -26.69 8.14
CA SER A 238 25.69 -26.68 7.64
C SER A 238 26.37 -25.33 7.92
N VAL A 239 25.64 -24.22 7.73
CA VAL A 239 26.12 -22.86 8.03
C VAL A 239 26.36 -22.67 9.53
N ALA A 240 25.45 -23.19 10.37
CA ALA A 240 25.60 -23.17 11.82
C ALA A 240 26.86 -23.95 12.28
N ALA A 241 27.09 -25.14 11.73
CA ALA A 241 28.25 -25.97 12.06
C ALA A 241 29.59 -25.27 11.72
N LEU A 242 29.65 -24.56 10.60
CA LEU A 242 30.84 -23.76 10.21
C LEU A 242 31.10 -22.61 11.18
N THR A 243 30.04 -21.94 11.64
CA THR A 243 30.13 -20.82 12.59
C THR A 243 30.64 -21.30 13.96
N VAL A 244 30.15 -22.43 14.45
CA VAL A 244 30.61 -23.04 15.71
C VAL A 244 32.09 -23.41 15.60
N LYS A 245 32.49 -24.04 14.50
CA LYS A 245 33.90 -24.43 14.27
C LYS A 245 34.82 -23.21 14.24
N ALA A 246 34.46 -22.15 13.54
CA ALA A 246 35.24 -20.91 13.52
C ALA A 246 35.33 -20.24 14.91
N GLY A 247 34.26 -20.28 15.71
CA GLY A 247 34.27 -19.81 17.10
C GLY A 247 35.17 -20.64 18.01
N GLN A 248 35.24 -21.97 17.80
CA GLN A 248 36.11 -22.87 18.54
C GLN A 248 37.59 -22.69 18.13
N ASP A 249 37.87 -22.55 16.84
CA ASP A 249 39.22 -22.30 16.32
C ASP A 249 39.75 -20.92 16.78
N GLY A 250 38.88 -19.90 16.83
CA GLY A 250 39.21 -18.57 17.36
C GLY A 250 39.38 -18.51 18.88
N ALA A 251 38.63 -19.32 19.65
CA ALA A 251 38.79 -19.43 21.09
C ALA A 251 40.08 -20.17 21.50
N THR A 252 40.62 -21.01 20.62
CA THR A 252 41.89 -21.73 20.84
C THR A 252 43.12 -20.86 20.55
N ALA A 253 42.93 -19.66 19.96
CA ALA A 253 44.00 -18.73 19.61
C ALA A 253 44.12 -17.52 20.57
N SER A 254 43.83 -17.69 21.86
CA SER A 254 44.32 -16.75 22.89
C SER A 254 45.74 -17.15 23.32
N PRO A 255 46.79 -16.36 23.03
CA PRO A 255 48.11 -16.63 23.56
C PRO A 255 48.19 -16.12 25.01
N SER A 256 48.22 -17.06 25.96
CA SER A 256 48.74 -16.80 27.30
C SER A 256 50.24 -16.53 27.20
N ALA A 257 50.64 -15.27 27.12
CA ALA A 257 52.04 -14.89 27.28
C ALA A 257 52.36 -14.74 28.78
N ASP A 258 52.60 -15.87 29.43
CA ASP A 258 53.42 -15.91 30.64
C ASP A 258 54.88 -16.05 30.20
N SER A 259 55.72 -15.06 30.51
CA SER A 259 57.17 -15.21 30.45
C SER A 259 57.81 -14.49 31.64
N HIS A 260 58.31 -15.30 32.57
CA HIS A 260 59.22 -14.88 33.62
C HIS A 260 60.68 -15.17 33.21
N GLN A 261 61.45 -14.09 33.18
CA GLN A 261 62.87 -13.91 33.55
C GLN A 261 64.00 -14.67 32.83
N ALA A 262 64.94 -13.88 32.29
CA ALA A 262 66.36 -13.99 32.64
C ALA A 262 67.05 -12.61 32.65
N GLN A 263 67.86 -12.39 33.68
CA GLN A 263 68.66 -11.19 34.00
C GLN A 263 69.82 -10.91 33.04
N GLY A 264 70.16 -9.62 32.89
CA GLY A 264 71.42 -9.11 32.34
C GLY A 264 71.55 -7.60 32.62
N THR A 265 72.66 -7.19 33.21
CA THR A 265 72.90 -5.97 34.00
C THR A 265 73.33 -4.71 33.22
N SER A 266 72.92 -3.55 33.76
CA SER A 266 73.58 -2.21 33.79
C SER A 266 73.87 -1.43 32.49
N ASP A 267 73.29 -0.23 32.33
CA ASP A 267 73.91 1.05 32.75
C ASP A 267 72.95 2.25 32.57
N SER A 268 73.29 3.36 33.24
CA SER A 268 72.58 4.60 33.57
C SER A 268 72.07 5.47 32.41
N GLY A 269 70.98 6.22 32.67
CA GLY A 269 70.63 7.41 31.88
C GLY A 269 69.29 8.05 32.26
N ARG A 270 69.33 9.06 33.14
CA ARG A 270 68.22 9.84 33.69
C ARG A 270 67.81 10.98 32.74
N THR A 271 66.53 11.15 32.40
CA THR A 271 65.87 12.46 32.19
C THR A 271 64.34 12.38 32.21
N THR A 272 63.76 13.44 32.77
CA THR A 272 62.38 13.77 33.13
C THR A 272 61.52 14.34 31.98
N GLY A 273 60.18 14.27 32.10
CA GLY A 273 59.19 15.08 31.35
C GLY A 273 57.89 14.28 31.11
N GLU A 274 56.86 14.38 31.95
CA GLU A 274 55.78 15.41 31.99
C GLU A 274 54.62 15.13 30.99
N ALA A 275 53.40 15.06 31.55
CA ALA A 275 52.09 14.76 30.95
C ALA A 275 51.55 15.99 30.11
N PRO A 276 50.29 16.09 29.57
CA PRO A 276 49.05 15.36 29.89
C PRO A 276 48.00 15.12 28.76
N VAL A 277 46.90 14.47 29.18
CA VAL A 277 45.55 14.31 28.57
C VAL A 277 44.82 15.62 28.19
N PRO A 278 43.82 15.55 27.29
CA PRO A 278 42.48 16.10 27.58
C PRO A 278 41.34 15.15 27.11
N ALA A 279 40.31 14.81 27.90
CA ALA A 279 39.21 15.59 28.51
C ALA A 279 37.96 15.74 27.60
N VAL A 280 36.89 15.08 28.06
CA VAL A 280 35.48 15.15 27.63
C VAL A 280 34.87 16.53 27.92
N SER A 281 33.88 16.95 27.13
CA SER A 281 32.99 18.05 27.50
C SER A 281 31.54 17.71 27.14
N ALA A 282 30.65 18.00 28.08
CA ALA A 282 29.21 17.80 28.04
C ALA A 282 28.46 19.14 28.16
N ASP A 283 27.28 19.18 27.53
CA ASP A 283 26.08 20.01 27.77
C ASP A 283 26.15 21.55 27.57
N PRO A 284 25.02 22.29 27.37
CA PRO A 284 23.72 22.11 28.04
C PRO A 284 22.41 22.32 27.23
N SER A 285 21.31 21.91 27.88
CA SER A 285 19.88 22.18 27.62
C SER A 285 19.50 23.67 27.55
N PRO A 286 18.27 23.99 27.07
CA PRO A 286 17.47 25.00 27.75
C PRO A 286 15.99 24.63 27.97
N THR A 287 15.49 25.13 29.09
CA THR A 287 14.12 25.15 29.62
C THR A 287 13.26 26.24 28.95
N GLY A 288 11.95 26.01 28.80
CA GLY A 288 10.98 27.06 28.41
C GLY A 288 9.52 26.66 28.67
N SER A 289 8.80 27.50 29.42
CA SER A 289 7.51 27.27 30.11
C SER A 289 6.21 27.37 29.27
N ALA A 290 5.21 26.61 29.74
CA ALA A 290 3.76 26.84 29.93
C ALA A 290 2.97 27.91 29.11
N ALA A 291 1.79 27.48 28.62
CA ALA A 291 0.52 28.23 28.74
C ALA A 291 -0.70 27.29 28.63
N ARG A 292 -1.62 27.42 29.59
CA ARG A 292 -2.93 26.76 29.68
C ARG A 292 -3.98 27.88 29.75
N VAL A 293 -4.98 27.86 28.87
CA VAL A 293 -6.24 28.62 28.94
C VAL A 293 -7.23 27.70 28.19
N GLY A 294 -8.29 27.15 28.77
CA GLY A 294 -9.42 27.79 29.43
C GLY A 294 -10.65 27.28 28.68
#